data_AF-A0A4V5ZXS6-F1
#
_entry.id   AF-A0A4V5ZXS6-F1
#
_cell.length_a   1.000
_cell.length_b   1.000
_cell.length_c   1.000
_cell.angle_alpha   90.00
_cell.angle_beta   90.00
_cell.angle_gamma   90.00
#
_symmetry.space_group_name_H-M   'P 1'
#
loop_
_entity.id
_entity.type
_entity.pdbx_description
1 polymer ?
#
loop_
_entity_poly.entity_id
_entity_poly.type
_entity_poly.pdbx_seq_one_letter_code
_entity_poly.pdbx_strand_id
1 'polypeptide(L)'
;MSLHSPTISGRSQIVSYCGPFDLLRMRRVNRQLSRIVDAKLDQILYLDVIMCNIDDILSVDADDDGEFYRHPKCEILLHISDRSAILVVDEKWSSKDVSSLWAALQMFRDIPHNVAAAAGVKLSRWHTFEAYTKVCSLQDVPSLHMKCSKSVVPSTKAKWPVFSNCKELTIRCSTLDIPYVARLGDYGAGPEALFPKSVELVRLSVVETKSRSRESKFAKSNRPNRQLAVFRRWVRANDLLEKYCQQYS
;
A
#
# COMPACT_ATOMS: atom_id res chain seq x y z
N MET A 1 -42.70 10.31 -29.00
CA MET A 1 -41.39 10.97 -28.85
C MET A 1 -40.58 10.19 -27.81
N SER A 2 -39.76 9.26 -28.27
CA SER A 2 -38.93 8.41 -27.40
C SER A 2 -37.68 9.18 -26.98
N LEU A 3 -37.56 9.44 -25.68
CA LEU A 3 -36.35 9.98 -25.07
C LEU A 3 -35.22 8.97 -25.21
N HIS A 4 -34.28 9.23 -26.12
CA HIS A 4 -33.01 8.53 -26.19
C HIS A 4 -32.26 8.73 -24.86
N SER A 5 -32.15 7.65 -24.09
CA SER A 5 -31.25 7.57 -22.96
C SER A 5 -29.81 7.57 -23.50
N PRO A 6 -28.92 8.49 -23.10
CA PRO A 6 -27.55 8.48 -23.56
C PRO A 6 -26.84 7.26 -22.95
N THR A 7 -26.56 6.32 -23.86
CA THR A 7 -25.64 5.19 -23.82
C THR A 7 -24.67 5.14 -22.62
N ILE A 8 -24.88 4.13 -21.77
CA ILE A 8 -23.94 3.64 -20.75
C ILE A 8 -22.55 3.34 -21.37
N SER A 9 -22.51 3.00 -22.67
CA SER A 9 -21.31 2.66 -23.43
C SER A 9 -20.29 3.81 -23.56
N GLY A 10 -20.72 5.05 -23.83
CA GLY A 10 -19.79 6.16 -24.06
C GLY A 10 -19.05 6.64 -22.80
N ARG A 11 -19.66 6.46 -21.62
CA ARG A 11 -19.06 6.89 -20.34
C ARG A 11 -18.03 5.89 -19.80
N SER A 12 -18.19 4.61 -20.13
CA SER A 12 -17.17 3.59 -19.85
C SER A 12 -15.89 3.86 -20.64
N GLN A 13 -16.02 4.35 -21.87
CA GLN A 13 -14.88 4.70 -22.72
C GLN A 13 -14.12 5.96 -22.23
N ILE A 14 -14.77 6.91 -21.57
CA ILE A 14 -14.07 8.09 -21.03
C ILE A 14 -13.14 7.68 -19.89
N VAL A 15 -13.59 6.78 -19.02
CA VAL A 15 -12.80 6.31 -17.87
C VAL A 15 -11.61 5.45 -18.31
N SER A 16 -11.65 4.83 -19.49
CA SER A 16 -10.52 4.04 -20.00
C SER A 16 -9.33 4.89 -20.47
N TYR A 17 -9.52 6.18 -20.73
CA TYR A 17 -8.43 7.10 -21.11
C TYR A 17 -7.95 7.99 -19.96
N CYS A 18 -8.53 7.87 -18.77
CA CYS A 18 -8.10 8.66 -17.62
C CYS A 18 -6.90 8.02 -16.92
N GLY A 19 -5.91 8.85 -16.56
CA GLY A 19 -4.88 8.45 -15.61
C GLY A 19 -5.49 8.08 -14.25
N PRO A 20 -4.77 7.32 -13.40
CA PRO A 20 -5.22 6.86 -12.09
C PRO A 20 -5.79 7.97 -11.20
N PHE A 21 -5.13 9.13 -11.12
CA PHE A 21 -5.63 10.21 -10.26
C PHE A 21 -6.90 10.87 -10.80
N ASP A 22 -7.04 11.00 -12.12
CA ASP A 22 -8.26 11.51 -12.72
C ASP A 22 -9.41 10.52 -12.57
N LEU A 23 -9.13 9.22 -12.71
CA LEU A 23 -10.08 8.17 -12.41
C LEU A 23 -10.60 8.26 -10.95
N LEU A 24 -9.70 8.49 -9.98
CA LEU A 24 -10.07 8.69 -8.58
C LEU A 24 -10.81 10.01 -8.32
N ARG A 25 -10.54 11.07 -9.09
CA ARG A 25 -11.31 12.31 -9.05
C ARG A 25 -12.72 12.09 -9.60
N MET A 26 -12.86 11.40 -10.73
CA MET A 26 -14.12 11.08 -11.39
C MET A 26 -15.06 10.26 -10.49
N ARG A 27 -14.50 9.34 -9.68
CA ARG A 27 -15.24 8.59 -8.65
C ARG A 27 -16.07 9.50 -7.73
N ARG A 28 -15.60 10.72 -7.47
CA ARG A 28 -16.22 11.68 -6.52
C ARG A 28 -17.27 12.58 -7.16
N VAL A 29 -17.34 12.62 -8.49
CA VAL A 29 -18.18 13.58 -9.22
C VAL A 29 -19.66 13.20 -9.11
N ASN A 30 -20.00 11.92 -9.33
CA ASN A 30 -21.38 11.43 -9.17
C ASN A 30 -21.42 9.92 -8.90
N ARG A 31 -22.59 9.43 -8.46
CA ARG A 31 -22.80 8.01 -8.10
C ARG A 31 -22.57 7.04 -9.27
N GLN A 32 -22.88 7.44 -10.50
CA GLN A 32 -22.72 6.56 -11.67
C GLN A 32 -21.23 6.38 -12.01
N LEU A 33 -20.45 7.46 -12.03
CA LEU A 33 -19.00 7.41 -12.21
C LEU A 33 -18.33 6.67 -11.06
N SER A 34 -18.79 6.87 -9.81
CA SER A 34 -18.33 6.06 -8.68
C SER A 34 -18.49 4.58 -8.99
N ARG A 35 -19.68 4.11 -9.39
CA ARG A 35 -19.90 2.69 -9.70
C ARG A 35 -19.00 2.15 -10.81
N ILE A 36 -18.75 2.95 -11.84
CA ILE A 36 -17.86 2.54 -12.96
C ILE A 36 -16.42 2.41 -12.45
N VAL A 37 -15.96 3.39 -11.67
CA VAL A 37 -14.62 3.38 -11.08
C VAL A 37 -14.48 2.25 -10.06
N ASP A 38 -15.46 2.07 -9.17
CA ASP A 38 -15.50 1.01 -8.17
C ASP A 38 -15.44 -0.35 -8.86
N ALA A 39 -16.23 -0.58 -9.92
CA ALA A 39 -16.19 -1.82 -10.69
C ALA A 39 -14.83 -2.09 -11.35
N LYS A 40 -14.10 -1.04 -11.76
CA LYS A 40 -12.72 -1.20 -12.27
C LYS A 40 -11.74 -1.51 -11.14
N LEU A 41 -11.83 -0.82 -10.01
CA LEU A 41 -10.98 -1.06 -8.85
C LEU A 41 -11.21 -2.46 -8.26
N ASP A 42 -12.45 -2.95 -8.24
CA ASP A 42 -12.82 -4.30 -7.76
C ASP A 42 -12.19 -5.42 -8.60
N GLN A 43 -11.66 -5.12 -9.80
CA GLN A 43 -10.92 -6.08 -10.61
C GLN A 43 -9.45 -6.21 -10.22
N ILE A 44 -8.92 -5.30 -9.38
CA ILE A 44 -7.54 -5.36 -8.94
C ILE A 44 -7.33 -6.59 -8.04
N LEU A 45 -6.36 -7.43 -8.40
CA LEU A 45 -5.94 -8.58 -7.60
C LEU A 45 -4.62 -8.37 -6.89
N TYR A 46 -3.73 -7.60 -7.50
CA TYR A 46 -2.36 -7.42 -7.06
C TYR A 46 -2.17 -5.97 -6.61
N LEU A 47 -1.77 -5.77 -5.36
CA LEU A 47 -1.34 -4.48 -4.85
C LEU A 47 0.14 -4.56 -4.53
N ASP A 48 0.93 -3.71 -5.15
CA ASP A 48 2.35 -3.63 -4.90
C ASP A 48 2.76 -2.26 -4.35
N VAL A 49 3.51 -2.24 -3.25
CA VAL A 49 4.05 -1.03 -2.62
C VAL A 49 5.57 -1.09 -2.61
N ILE A 50 6.17 -0.16 -3.36
CA ILE A 50 7.60 -0.06 -3.59
C ILE A 50 8.12 1.22 -2.98
N MET A 51 9.33 1.18 -2.42
CA MET A 51 10.04 2.37 -2.00
C MET A 51 11.37 2.47 -2.74
N CYS A 52 11.58 3.57 -3.45
CA CYS A 52 12.81 3.86 -4.19
C CYS A 52 12.91 5.37 -4.44
N ASN A 53 13.97 5.84 -5.07
CA ASN A 53 13.98 7.18 -5.65
C ASN A 53 12.96 7.21 -6.80
N ILE A 54 11.93 8.04 -6.71
CA ILE A 54 10.88 8.08 -7.76
C ILE A 54 11.40 8.63 -9.08
N ASP A 55 12.46 9.44 -9.02
CA ASP A 55 13.10 10.01 -10.21
C ASP A 55 13.83 8.95 -11.05
N ASP A 56 14.09 7.76 -10.47
CA ASP A 56 14.61 6.60 -11.21
C ASP A 56 13.52 5.96 -12.09
N ILE A 57 12.25 6.27 -11.84
CA ILE A 57 11.09 5.75 -12.58
C ILE A 57 10.51 6.82 -13.51
N LEU A 58 10.24 8.01 -12.95
CA LEU A 58 9.59 9.10 -13.67
C LEU A 58 10.37 10.39 -13.45
N SER A 59 10.80 11.04 -14.55
CA SER A 59 11.55 12.30 -14.51
C SER A 59 10.90 13.35 -13.60
N VAL A 60 11.72 14.19 -12.96
CA VAL A 60 11.28 15.27 -12.05
C VAL A 60 10.29 16.22 -12.73
N ASP A 61 10.50 16.49 -14.01
CA ASP A 61 9.71 17.45 -14.79
C ASP A 61 8.48 16.81 -15.46
N ALA A 62 8.27 15.49 -15.28
CA ALA A 62 7.16 14.76 -15.86
C ALA A 62 6.06 14.47 -14.82
N ASP A 63 4.83 14.84 -15.15
CA ASP A 63 3.65 14.48 -14.37
C ASP A 63 3.26 13.01 -14.57
N ASP A 64 3.53 12.44 -15.74
CA ASP A 64 3.34 11.02 -16.07
C ASP A 64 4.15 10.60 -17.31
N ASP A 65 4.29 9.29 -17.51
CA ASP A 65 4.88 8.67 -18.71
C ASP A 65 3.89 7.73 -19.44
N GLY A 66 2.59 7.83 -19.12
CA GLY A 66 1.54 6.93 -19.58
C GLY A 66 1.39 5.64 -18.77
N GLU A 67 2.38 5.26 -17.96
CA GLU A 67 2.32 4.07 -17.10
C GLU A 67 2.26 4.45 -15.62
N PHE A 68 3.17 5.32 -15.18
CA PHE A 68 3.23 5.88 -13.84
C PHE A 68 2.79 7.34 -13.86
N TYR A 69 1.94 7.66 -12.89
CA TYR A 69 1.43 9.01 -12.71
C TYR A 69 1.91 9.55 -11.38
N ARG A 70 2.44 10.78 -11.38
CA ARG A 70 2.92 11.48 -10.20
C ARG A 70 1.76 12.11 -9.44
N HIS A 71 1.75 11.93 -8.12
CA HIS A 71 0.78 12.62 -7.29
C HIS A 71 1.13 14.12 -7.24
N PRO A 72 0.18 15.05 -7.47
CA PRO A 72 0.48 16.48 -7.68
C PRO A 72 0.99 17.23 -6.44
N LYS A 73 1.07 16.55 -5.29
CA LYS A 73 1.35 17.15 -3.98
C LYS A 73 2.21 16.28 -3.08
N CYS A 74 2.51 15.05 -3.48
CA CYS A 74 3.15 14.04 -2.64
C CYS A 74 4.15 13.29 -3.49
N GLU A 75 5.21 12.81 -2.87
CA GLU A 75 6.27 12.02 -3.53
C GLU A 75 5.83 10.56 -3.67
N ILE A 76 4.74 10.38 -4.42
CA ILE A 76 4.10 9.09 -4.69
C ILE A 76 3.81 8.98 -6.17
N LEU A 77 4.19 7.86 -6.78
CA LEU A 77 3.71 7.45 -8.09
C LEU A 77 2.63 6.38 -7.96
N LEU A 78 1.67 6.42 -8.86
CA LEU A 78 0.60 5.43 -8.94
C LEU A 78 0.50 4.91 -10.37
N HIS A 79 0.52 3.59 -10.48
CA HIS A 79 0.16 2.86 -11.68
C HIS A 79 -1.07 1.99 -11.36
N ILE A 80 -2.06 1.98 -12.26
CA ILE A 80 -3.23 1.10 -12.18
C ILE A 80 -3.42 0.45 -13.55
N SER A 81 -3.24 -0.87 -13.60
CA SER A 81 -3.60 -1.70 -14.74
C SER A 81 -4.98 -2.34 -14.54
N ASP A 82 -5.35 -3.31 -15.38
CA ASP A 82 -6.61 -4.05 -15.26
C ASP A 82 -6.67 -4.93 -14.00
N ARG A 83 -5.51 -5.42 -13.52
CA ARG A 83 -5.44 -6.40 -12.41
C ARG A 83 -4.44 -6.02 -11.32
N SER A 84 -3.62 -5.00 -11.53
CA SER A 84 -2.62 -4.57 -10.56
C SER A 84 -2.68 -3.07 -10.27
N ALA A 85 -2.38 -2.72 -9.03
CA ALA A 85 -2.09 -1.36 -8.62
C ALA A 85 -0.68 -1.34 -8.02
N ILE A 86 0.16 -0.41 -8.47
CA ILE A 86 1.51 -0.22 -7.95
C ILE A 86 1.60 1.19 -7.36
N LEU A 87 1.96 1.25 -6.08
CA LEU A 87 2.25 2.48 -5.35
C LEU A 87 3.76 2.56 -5.16
N VAL A 88 4.39 3.57 -5.75
CA VAL A 88 5.81 3.85 -5.51
C VAL A 88 5.89 5.06 -4.59
N VAL A 89 6.66 4.95 -3.52
CA VAL A 89 6.86 6.02 -2.53
C VAL A 89 8.33 6.40 -2.52
N ASP A 90 8.61 7.70 -2.52
CA ASP A 90 9.99 8.16 -2.51
C ASP A 90 10.73 7.80 -1.22
N GLU A 91 12.02 7.48 -1.31
CA GLU A 91 12.88 7.21 -0.15
C GLU A 91 12.98 8.42 0.81
N LYS A 92 12.79 9.64 0.29
CA LYS A 92 12.78 10.93 1.03
C LYS A 92 11.37 11.38 1.39
N TRP A 93 10.43 10.45 1.54
CA TRP A 93 9.06 10.75 1.97
C TRP A 93 8.94 11.57 3.26
N SER A 94 7.99 12.50 3.23
CA SER A 94 7.52 13.33 4.33
C SER A 94 6.33 12.70 5.07
N SER A 95 5.91 13.31 6.18
CA SER A 95 4.69 12.88 6.92
C SER A 95 3.42 12.98 6.07
N LYS A 96 3.41 13.89 5.08
CA LYS A 96 2.29 14.04 4.15
C LYS A 96 2.19 12.84 3.22
N ASP A 97 3.32 12.34 2.73
CA ASP A 97 3.39 11.17 1.85
C ASP A 97 2.95 9.90 2.59
N VAL A 98 3.34 9.74 3.86
CA VAL A 98 2.84 8.65 4.72
C VAL A 98 1.32 8.66 4.80
N SER A 99 0.73 9.84 5.00
CA SER A 99 -0.73 9.99 5.12
C SER A 99 -1.45 9.68 3.80
N SER A 100 -0.89 10.13 2.67
CA SER A 100 -1.40 9.84 1.33
C SER A 100 -1.29 8.36 0.98
N LEU A 101 -0.16 7.72 1.32
CA LEU A 101 0.03 6.29 1.16
C LEU A 101 -1.04 5.52 1.94
N TRP A 102 -1.28 5.89 3.20
CA TRP A 102 -2.33 5.23 3.99
C TRP A 102 -3.72 5.40 3.38
N ALA A 103 -4.06 6.58 2.89
CA ALA A 103 -5.33 6.80 2.21
C ALA A 103 -5.46 5.91 0.95
N ALA A 104 -4.37 5.75 0.19
CA ALA A 104 -4.34 4.84 -0.95
C ALA A 104 -4.54 3.38 -0.53
N LEU A 105 -3.91 2.95 0.56
CA LEU A 105 -4.04 1.59 1.08
C LEU A 105 -5.46 1.30 1.59
N GLN A 106 -6.08 2.25 2.29
CA GLN A 106 -7.47 2.13 2.72
C GLN A 106 -8.45 1.98 1.55
N MET A 107 -8.13 2.57 0.40
CA MET A 107 -8.94 2.43 -0.81
C MET A 107 -8.88 1.01 -1.38
N PHE A 108 -7.70 0.39 -1.35
CA PHE A 108 -7.54 -0.97 -1.87
C PHE A 108 -7.83 -2.05 -0.83
N ARG A 109 -7.84 -1.74 0.46
CA ARG A 109 -7.80 -2.71 1.58
C ARG A 109 -8.70 -3.96 1.45
N ASP A 110 -9.91 -3.83 0.90
CA ASP A 110 -10.91 -4.91 0.80
C ASP A 110 -10.92 -5.57 -0.61
N ILE A 111 -9.92 -5.29 -1.44
CA ILE A 111 -9.90 -5.64 -2.87
C ILE A 111 -8.83 -6.70 -3.21
N PRO A 112 -7.52 -6.47 -2.99
CA PRO A 112 -6.48 -7.32 -3.53
C PRO A 112 -6.40 -8.62 -2.76
N HIS A 113 -6.15 -9.69 -3.50
CA HIS A 113 -5.79 -10.98 -2.94
C HIS A 113 -4.28 -11.08 -2.68
N ASN A 114 -3.46 -10.40 -3.48
CA ASN A 114 -2.01 -10.47 -3.41
C ASN A 114 -1.46 -9.10 -3.07
N VAL A 115 -0.81 -8.97 -1.91
CA VAL A 115 -0.24 -7.72 -1.43
C VAL A 115 1.27 -7.88 -1.27
N ALA A 116 2.04 -7.05 -1.96
CA ALA A 116 3.48 -6.94 -1.77
C ALA A 116 3.82 -5.56 -1.21
N ALA A 117 4.66 -5.50 -0.19
CA ALA A 117 5.06 -4.26 0.45
C ALA A 117 6.54 -4.25 0.82
N ALA A 118 7.24 -3.14 0.54
CA ALA A 118 8.61 -2.93 0.96
C ALA A 118 8.68 -2.56 2.45
N ALA A 119 9.46 -3.30 3.24
CA ALA A 119 9.72 -3.03 4.66
C ALA A 119 10.44 -1.70 4.90
N GLY A 120 11.17 -1.22 3.89
CA GLY A 120 11.83 0.09 3.88
C GLY A 120 10.85 1.26 3.99
N VAL A 121 9.55 1.05 3.66
CA VAL A 121 8.44 1.92 4.06
C VAL A 121 8.37 1.87 5.60
N LYS A 122 9.29 2.60 6.25
CA LYS A 122 9.70 2.41 7.65
C LYS A 122 8.50 2.04 8.49
N LEU A 123 8.38 0.76 8.83
CA LEU A 123 7.24 0.22 9.56
C LEU A 123 7.11 0.88 10.95
N SER A 124 8.18 1.55 11.42
CA SER A 124 8.18 2.44 12.57
C SER A 124 7.35 3.72 12.41
N ARG A 125 7.31 4.30 11.20
CA ARG A 125 6.42 5.43 10.86
C ARG A 125 5.03 4.95 10.50
N TRP A 126 4.91 3.77 9.88
CA TRP A 126 3.62 3.07 9.75
C TRP A 126 2.98 2.83 11.11
N HIS A 127 3.78 2.53 12.14
CA HIS A 127 3.28 2.33 13.48
C HIS A 127 3.10 3.60 14.30
N THR A 128 3.98 4.60 14.13
CA THR A 128 3.70 5.96 14.62
C THR A 128 2.34 6.43 14.08
N PHE A 129 2.06 6.08 12.82
CA PHE A 129 0.79 6.32 12.15
C PHE A 129 -0.34 5.41 12.67
N GLU A 130 -0.11 4.12 12.96
CA GLU A 130 -1.11 3.22 13.55
C GLU A 130 -1.47 3.65 14.99
N ALA A 131 -0.48 3.98 15.82
CA ALA A 131 -0.65 4.57 17.15
C ALA A 131 -1.39 5.91 17.06
N TYR A 132 -1.06 6.75 16.07
CA TYR A 132 -1.80 7.97 15.76
C TYR A 132 -3.27 7.67 15.37
N THR A 133 -3.56 6.67 14.56
CA THR A 133 -4.94 6.29 14.19
C THR A 133 -5.72 5.66 15.35
N LYS A 134 -5.06 4.93 16.25
CA LYS A 134 -5.65 4.35 17.47
C LYS A 134 -5.95 5.42 18.54
N VAL A 135 -5.09 6.43 18.68
CA VAL A 135 -5.21 7.50 19.67
C VAL A 135 -6.14 8.62 19.20
N CYS A 136 -6.08 9.00 17.92
CA CYS A 136 -6.75 10.21 17.44
C CYS A 136 -8.20 10.01 16.97
N SER A 137 -8.77 8.79 16.96
CA SER A 137 -10.12 8.49 16.44
C SER A 137 -10.53 9.44 15.32
N LEU A 138 -9.70 9.51 14.26
CA LEU A 138 -9.61 10.68 13.37
C LEU A 138 -10.97 11.14 12.82
N GLN A 139 -11.63 12.02 13.57
CA GLN A 139 -12.78 12.81 13.16
C GLN A 139 -12.33 14.20 12.67
N ASP A 140 -11.14 14.69 13.07
CA ASP A 140 -10.71 16.07 12.78
C ASP A 140 -9.22 16.21 12.45
N VAL A 141 -8.72 15.55 11.40
CA VAL A 141 -7.52 16.06 10.70
C VAL A 141 -7.96 16.90 9.51
N PRO A 142 -7.61 18.20 9.46
CA PRO A 142 -7.93 19.06 8.34
C PRO A 142 -7.23 18.56 7.07
N SER A 143 -7.99 17.88 6.23
CA SER A 143 -7.89 17.85 4.77
C SER A 143 -6.50 18.04 4.13
N LEU A 144 -5.79 16.93 3.91
CA LEU A 144 -4.66 16.85 2.97
C LEU A 144 -4.93 15.79 1.88
N HIS A 145 -5.70 16.24 0.87
CA HIS A 145 -5.74 15.85 -0.55
C HIS A 145 -5.54 14.41 -1.07
N MET A 146 -5.87 13.35 -0.33
CA MET A 146 -6.46 12.12 -0.91
C MET A 146 -7.81 11.82 -0.21
N LYS A 147 -8.78 12.72 -0.35
CA LYS A 147 -10.12 12.55 0.24
C LYS A 147 -10.95 11.49 -0.52
N CYS A 148 -10.80 10.19 -0.25
CA CYS A 148 -11.92 9.27 -0.53
C CYS A 148 -13.18 9.83 0.15
N SER A 149 -14.18 10.23 -0.62
CA SER A 149 -15.32 11.00 -0.14
C SER A 149 -16.24 10.19 0.78
N LYS A 150 -16.69 10.86 1.85
CA LYS A 150 -17.96 10.81 2.63
C LYS A 150 -19.10 9.86 2.22
N SER A 151 -18.81 8.64 1.80
CA SER A 151 -19.75 7.51 1.66
C SER A 151 -19.19 6.26 2.32
N VAL A 152 -18.38 6.45 3.35
CA VAL A 152 -18.29 5.51 4.44
C VAL A 152 -18.67 6.37 5.63
N VAL A 153 -19.89 6.21 6.14
CA VAL A 153 -20.12 6.52 7.56
C VAL A 153 -18.89 5.95 8.26
N PRO A 154 -18.10 6.74 9.02
CA PRO A 154 -17.00 6.16 9.77
C PRO A 154 -17.66 5.18 10.73
N SER A 155 -17.76 3.92 10.33
CA SER A 155 -18.14 2.87 11.25
C SER A 155 -17.02 2.94 12.26
N THR A 156 -17.39 3.23 13.49
CA THR A 156 -16.60 3.38 14.71
C THR A 156 -15.78 2.14 15.07
N LYS A 157 -15.47 1.30 14.08
CA LYS A 157 -14.65 0.10 14.13
C LYS A 157 -13.80 0.10 12.87
N ALA A 158 -12.51 0.39 13.01
CA ALA A 158 -11.56 -0.02 11.99
C ALA A 158 -11.81 -1.52 11.71
N LYS A 159 -12.22 -1.86 10.48
CA LYS A 159 -12.37 -3.26 10.09
C LYS A 159 -10.97 -3.80 9.91
N TRP A 160 -10.56 -4.63 10.86
CA TRP A 160 -9.32 -5.38 10.81
C TRP A 160 -9.65 -6.80 10.31
N PRO A 161 -8.78 -7.43 9.51
CA PRO A 161 -7.45 -6.98 9.08
C PRO A 161 -7.50 -5.82 8.07
N VAL A 162 -6.39 -5.08 7.91
CA VAL A 162 -6.27 -4.04 6.86
C VAL A 162 -6.57 -4.67 5.50
N PHE A 163 -5.90 -5.77 5.15
CA PHE A 163 -6.13 -6.45 3.88
C PHE A 163 -7.09 -7.62 4.08
N SER A 164 -8.38 -7.35 4.22
CA SER A 164 -9.38 -8.32 4.64
C SER A 164 -9.56 -9.52 3.69
N ASN A 165 -9.28 -9.32 2.40
CA ASN A 165 -9.36 -10.35 1.35
C ASN A 165 -7.99 -10.90 0.92
N CYS A 166 -6.92 -10.54 1.63
CA CYS A 166 -5.57 -10.99 1.31
C CYS A 166 -5.41 -12.52 1.45
N LYS A 167 -4.93 -13.13 0.36
CA LYS A 167 -4.53 -14.53 0.24
C LYS A 167 -3.02 -14.69 0.27
N GLU A 168 -2.29 -13.77 -0.35
CA GLU A 168 -0.83 -13.78 -0.33
C GLU A 168 -0.28 -12.43 0.13
N LEU A 169 0.55 -12.43 1.17
CA LEU A 169 1.27 -11.26 1.63
C LEU A 169 2.77 -11.46 1.44
N THR A 170 3.43 -10.54 0.73
CA THR A 170 4.89 -10.50 0.60
C THR A 170 5.45 -9.24 1.24
N ILE A 171 6.34 -9.40 2.21
CA ILE A 171 7.15 -8.31 2.76
C ILE A 171 8.54 -8.39 2.13
N ARG A 172 8.92 -7.39 1.33
CA ARG A 172 10.24 -7.28 0.73
C ARG A 172 11.14 -6.42 1.62
N CYS A 173 12.31 -6.91 1.98
CA CYS A 173 13.24 -6.16 2.81
C CYS A 173 14.67 -6.35 2.30
N SER A 174 15.50 -5.32 2.39
CA SER A 174 16.94 -5.52 2.27
C SER A 174 17.52 -6.06 3.57
N THR A 175 18.79 -6.48 3.55
CA THR A 175 19.52 -6.85 4.78
C THR A 175 19.59 -5.69 5.78
N LEU A 176 19.60 -4.45 5.30
CA LEU A 176 19.56 -3.23 6.12
C LEU A 176 18.18 -2.99 6.75
N ASP A 177 17.11 -3.54 6.16
CA ASP A 177 15.74 -3.37 6.62
C ASP A 177 15.29 -4.42 7.65
N ILE A 178 16.06 -5.50 7.82
CA ILE A 178 15.78 -6.59 8.78
C ILE A 178 15.46 -6.07 10.20
N PRO A 179 16.20 -5.09 10.76
CA PRO A 179 15.86 -4.53 12.07
C PRO A 179 14.47 -3.89 12.09
N TYR A 180 14.00 -3.26 11.02
CA TYR A 180 12.68 -2.64 10.99
C TYR A 180 11.57 -3.69 10.93
N VAL A 181 11.78 -4.76 10.16
CA VAL A 181 10.87 -5.91 10.09
C VAL A 181 10.76 -6.61 11.45
N ALA A 182 11.88 -6.80 12.14
CA ALA A 182 11.91 -7.42 13.47
C ALA A 182 11.14 -6.62 14.53
N ARG A 183 11.05 -5.29 14.37
CA ARG A 183 10.34 -4.41 15.30
C ARG A 183 8.83 -4.34 15.09
N LEU A 184 8.29 -5.06 14.10
CA LEU A 184 6.84 -5.15 13.90
C LEU A 184 6.07 -5.61 15.14
N GLY A 185 6.70 -6.41 16.01
CA GLY A 185 6.10 -6.82 17.29
C GLY A 185 6.15 -5.77 18.39
N ASP A 186 7.13 -4.87 18.40
CA ASP A 186 7.29 -3.81 19.42
C ASP A 186 6.11 -2.82 19.40
N TYR A 187 5.43 -2.79 18.26
CA TYR A 187 4.32 -1.96 17.91
C TYR A 187 2.97 -2.46 18.48
N GLY A 188 2.92 -3.64 19.10
CA GLY A 188 1.70 -4.11 19.76
C GLY A 188 0.54 -4.37 18.79
N ALA A 189 0.83 -4.52 17.49
CA ALA A 189 -0.07 -5.04 16.49
C ALA A 189 0.33 -6.49 16.18
N GLY A 190 -0.61 -7.42 16.32
CA GLY A 190 -0.40 -8.79 15.87
C GLY A 190 -0.53 -8.92 14.35
N PRO A 191 -0.14 -10.08 13.77
CA PRO A 191 -0.27 -10.34 12.34
C PRO A 191 -1.72 -10.23 11.83
N GLU A 192 -2.71 -10.51 12.70
CA GLU A 192 -4.15 -10.33 12.43
C GLU A 192 -4.55 -8.89 12.08
N ALA A 193 -3.70 -7.91 12.35
CA ALA A 193 -3.90 -6.54 11.92
C ALA A 193 -3.63 -6.38 10.41
N LEU A 194 -2.75 -7.18 9.81
CA LEU A 194 -2.41 -7.02 8.39
C LEU A 194 -3.24 -7.92 7.49
N PHE A 195 -3.40 -9.20 7.85
CA PHE A 195 -4.00 -10.22 6.99
C PHE A 195 -4.97 -11.13 7.76
N PRO A 196 -5.96 -11.73 7.08
CA PRO A 196 -6.94 -12.61 7.69
C PRO A 196 -6.37 -14.00 7.98
N LYS A 197 -7.08 -14.78 8.80
CA LYS A 197 -6.75 -16.20 9.04
C LYS A 197 -6.84 -17.06 7.77
N SER A 198 -7.59 -16.62 6.77
CA SER A 198 -7.75 -17.26 5.46
C SER A 198 -6.57 -17.04 4.51
N VAL A 199 -5.50 -16.38 4.97
CA VAL A 199 -4.25 -16.24 4.20
C VAL A 199 -3.73 -17.62 3.81
N GLU A 200 -3.18 -17.70 2.61
CA GLU A 200 -2.65 -18.90 1.97
C GLU A 200 -1.12 -18.84 1.89
N LEU A 201 -0.55 -17.63 1.78
CA LEU A 201 0.89 -17.42 1.80
C LEU A 201 1.30 -16.14 2.51
N VAL A 202 2.30 -16.22 3.37
CA VAL A 202 3.03 -15.09 3.95
C VAL A 202 4.51 -15.27 3.66
N ARG A 203 5.06 -14.38 2.84
CA ARG A 203 6.43 -14.42 2.35
C ARG A 203 7.24 -13.26 2.93
N LEU A 204 8.40 -13.57 3.48
CA LEU A 204 9.47 -12.58 3.69
C LEU A 204 10.51 -12.75 2.58
N SER A 205 10.64 -11.75 1.71
CA SER A 205 11.63 -11.74 0.63
C SER A 205 12.78 -10.83 1.02
N VAL A 206 13.94 -11.43 1.34
CA VAL A 206 15.16 -10.71 1.64
C VAL A 206 15.92 -10.48 0.33
N VAL A 207 15.97 -9.24 -0.13
CA VAL A 207 16.62 -8.84 -1.38
C VAL A 207 18.02 -8.31 -1.08
N GLU A 208 19.04 -8.84 -1.73
CA GLU A 208 20.39 -8.29 -1.63
C GLU A 208 20.49 -6.94 -2.34
N THR A 209 20.63 -5.86 -1.58
CA THR A 209 20.97 -4.55 -2.13
C THR A 209 22.48 -4.43 -2.26
N LYS A 210 22.97 -4.17 -3.49
CA LYS A 210 24.36 -3.77 -3.70
C LYS A 210 24.62 -2.53 -2.86
N SER A 211 25.58 -2.62 -1.94
CA SER A 211 25.94 -1.55 -1.00
C SER A 211 26.09 -0.20 -1.71
N ARG A 212 25.18 0.74 -1.46
CA ARG A 212 25.43 2.17 -1.72
C ARG A 212 26.49 2.60 -0.70
N SER A 213 27.61 3.08 -1.22
CA SER A 213 28.94 3.18 -0.60
C SER A 213 29.11 4.10 0.64
N ARG A 214 28.06 4.39 1.42
CA ARG A 214 28.14 5.33 2.55
C ARG A 214 27.65 4.82 3.92
N GLU A 215 26.97 3.68 4.01
CA GLU A 215 26.34 3.25 5.29
C GLU A 215 27.01 2.06 5.99
N SER A 216 28.18 1.61 5.49
CA SER A 216 28.91 0.43 6.00
C SER A 216 29.39 0.53 7.47
N LYS A 217 29.18 1.66 8.15
CA LYS A 217 29.61 1.87 9.54
C LYS A 217 28.58 1.41 10.59
N PHE A 218 27.30 1.24 10.25
CA PHE A 218 26.26 0.76 11.19
C PHE A 218 26.05 -0.77 11.17
N ALA A 219 26.68 -1.49 10.24
CA ALA A 219 26.51 -2.93 10.05
C ALA A 219 27.23 -3.81 11.10
N LYS A 220 27.88 -3.23 12.12
CA LYS A 220 28.78 -3.97 13.02
C LYS A 220 28.11 -4.68 14.22
N SER A 221 26.79 -4.74 14.33
CA SER A 221 26.14 -5.42 15.47
C SER A 221 24.82 -6.14 15.20
N ASN A 222 24.42 -6.37 13.94
CA ASN A 222 23.18 -7.10 13.68
C ASN A 222 23.48 -8.56 13.37
N ARG A 223 23.03 -9.47 14.23
CA ARG A 223 22.88 -10.89 13.88
C ARG A 223 21.57 -11.00 13.10
N PRO A 224 21.56 -10.94 11.75
CA PRO A 224 20.31 -10.91 10.97
C PRO A 224 19.41 -12.10 11.31
N ASN A 225 20.01 -13.28 11.54
CA ASN A 225 19.28 -14.48 11.96
C ASN A 225 18.50 -14.31 13.26
N ARG A 226 19.02 -13.54 14.23
CA ARG A 226 18.31 -13.28 15.49
C ARG A 226 17.10 -12.37 15.25
N GLN A 227 17.26 -11.33 14.44
CA GLN A 227 16.18 -10.39 14.11
C GLN A 227 15.10 -11.05 13.25
N LEU A 228 15.49 -11.88 12.29
CA LEU A 228 14.58 -12.73 11.53
C LEU A 228 13.82 -13.70 12.43
N ALA A 229 14.47 -14.26 13.46
CA ALA A 229 13.78 -15.09 14.46
C ALA A 229 12.73 -14.30 15.26
N VAL A 230 12.96 -13.02 15.55
CA VAL A 230 11.96 -12.13 16.16
C VAL A 230 10.76 -11.95 15.23
N PHE A 231 10.99 -11.64 13.95
CA PHE A 231 9.92 -11.53 12.97
C PHE A 231 9.14 -12.85 12.81
N ARG A 232 9.82 -13.99 12.70
CA ARG A 232 9.19 -15.32 12.62
C ARG A 232 8.29 -15.60 13.82
N ARG A 233 8.69 -15.17 15.01
CA ARG A 233 7.85 -15.28 16.21
C ARG A 233 6.65 -14.36 16.14
N TRP A 234 6.84 -13.10 15.73
CA TRP A 234 5.76 -12.12 15.59
C TRP A 234 4.68 -12.56 14.59
N VAL A 235 5.09 -13.02 13.39
CA VAL A 235 4.16 -13.47 12.35
C VAL A 235 3.50 -14.82 12.68
N ARG A 236 3.87 -15.44 13.81
CA ARG A 236 3.45 -16.78 14.22
C ARG A 236 3.74 -17.82 13.13
N ALA A 237 4.97 -17.85 12.63
CA ALA A 237 5.38 -18.75 11.54
C ALA A 237 5.07 -20.23 11.81
N ASN A 238 5.08 -20.66 13.08
CA ASN A 238 4.73 -22.02 13.48
C ASN A 238 3.23 -22.33 13.27
N ASP A 239 2.34 -21.33 13.41
CA ASP A 239 0.91 -21.48 13.18
C ASP A 239 0.57 -21.47 11.67
N LEU A 240 1.44 -20.82 10.88
CA LEU A 240 1.30 -20.74 9.43
C LEU A 240 1.78 -22.02 8.72
N LEU A 241 2.64 -22.83 9.34
CA LEU A 241 3.18 -24.06 8.76
C LEU A 241 3.76 -23.80 7.35
N GLU A 242 3.28 -24.52 6.34
CA GLU A 242 3.64 -24.38 4.92
C GLU A 242 3.23 -23.05 4.28
N LYS A 243 2.32 -22.30 4.93
CA LYS A 243 1.89 -20.97 4.46
C LYS A 243 2.92 -19.89 4.73
N TYR A 244 3.97 -20.16 5.51
CA TYR A 244 5.05 -19.21 5.72
C TYR A 244 6.29 -19.59 4.91
N CYS A 245 6.84 -18.64 4.16
CA CYS A 245 8.07 -18.82 3.41
C CYS A 245 9.03 -17.65 3.62
N GLN A 246 10.33 -17.96 3.67
CA GLN A 246 11.39 -16.96 3.64
C GLN A 246 12.25 -17.21 2.41
N GLN A 247 12.30 -16.22 1.52
CA GLN A 247 13.04 -16.25 0.26
C GLN A 247 14.24 -15.30 0.35
N TYR A 248 15.37 -15.73 -0.19
CA TYR A 248 16.57 -14.91 -0.36
C TYR A 248 16.84 -14.79 -1.86
N SER A 249 17.05 -13.56 -2.33
CA SER A 249 17.14 -13.22 -3.76
C SER A 249 18.13 -12.11 -4.01
#